data_AF-A0A1A7R9N6-F1
#
_entry.id   AF-A0A1A7R9N6-F1
#
_cell.length_a   1.000
_cell.length_b   1.000
_cell.length_c   1.000
_cell.angle_alpha   90.00
_cell.angle_beta   90.00
_cell.angle_gamma   90.00
#
_symmetry.space_group_name_H-M   'P 1'
#
loop_
_entity.id
_entity.type
_entity.pdbx_description
1 polymer ?
#
loop_
_entity_poly.entity_id
_entity_poly.type
_entity_poly.pdbx_seq_one_letter_code
_entity_poly.pdbx_strand_id
1 'polypeptide(L)'
;MFIYLAFWRSFLLKFDFQLPVSALVLMICCLLFPFLQSISFPLFDGMTVTAVESVQALLLLFFGVFSFFYLRPLEMEDGKKQFWLWAVAWWILLFGRSISWGRDYFPDVPKPYFRMISIFLIAPVVFMLFSPHLRHEIAHKLKTMSLPVWALILVLFGLFVSDTVEHSRVLSFVFLHDVAYKDLIEEVYEFPLIIGLFLLSYPMMLQDRVDVTADELQYQNE
;
A
#
# COMPACT_ATOMS: atom_id res chain seq x y z
N MET A 1 4.51 6.31 -40.95
CA MET A 1 5.65 5.90 -40.08
C MET A 1 6.36 7.13 -39.51
N PHE A 2 5.64 8.02 -38.79
CA PHE A 2 6.23 9.21 -38.15
C PHE A 2 5.52 9.64 -36.85
N ILE A 3 4.51 8.88 -36.39
CA ILE A 3 3.73 9.22 -35.18
C ILE A 3 4.33 8.58 -33.90
N TYR A 4 5.18 7.56 -34.04
CA TYR A 4 5.76 6.86 -32.88
C TYR A 4 7.00 7.52 -32.27
N LEU A 5 7.62 8.48 -32.95
CA LEU A 5 8.85 9.15 -32.50
C LEU A 5 8.61 10.31 -31.52
N ALA A 6 7.36 10.77 -31.36
CA ALA A 6 7.02 11.85 -30.41
C ALA A 6 6.72 11.36 -28.98
N PHE A 7 6.49 10.05 -28.77
CA PHE A 7 6.10 9.51 -27.46
C PHE A 7 7.26 9.42 -26.47
N TRP A 8 8.51 9.39 -26.96
CA TRP A 8 9.71 9.13 -26.15
C TRP A 8 10.47 10.39 -25.69
N ARG A 9 10.05 11.60 -26.06
CA ARG A 9 10.90 12.79 -25.94
C ARG A 9 10.90 13.48 -24.56
N SER A 10 10.24 12.94 -23.54
CA SER A 10 10.49 13.34 -22.14
C SER A 10 9.90 12.34 -21.15
N PHE A 11 10.55 11.17 -21.02
CA PHE A 11 10.33 10.30 -19.85
C PHE A 11 11.25 10.77 -18.73
N LEU A 12 10.96 11.93 -18.16
CA LEU A 12 11.65 12.39 -16.94
C LEU A 12 10.66 12.26 -15.79
N LEU A 13 10.79 11.15 -15.05
CA LEU A 13 10.13 10.99 -13.75
C LEU A 13 10.57 12.13 -12.85
N LYS A 14 9.62 12.77 -12.19
CA LYS A 14 9.89 13.78 -11.17
C LYS A 14 10.05 13.07 -9.82
N PHE A 15 11.08 13.45 -9.08
CA PHE A 15 11.37 12.90 -7.76
C PHE A 15 11.30 14.01 -6.72
N ASP A 16 10.63 13.71 -5.61
CA ASP A 16 10.62 14.55 -4.43
C ASP A 16 11.51 13.93 -3.35
N PHE A 17 12.52 14.68 -2.93
CA PHE A 17 13.50 14.29 -1.91
C PHE A 17 13.22 14.91 -0.53
N GLN A 18 12.13 15.66 -0.38
CA GLN A 18 11.70 16.14 0.93
C GLN A 18 11.40 14.94 1.82
N LEU A 19 12.03 14.90 3.01
CA LEU A 19 11.84 13.83 3.98
C LEU A 19 10.68 14.19 4.91
N PRO A 20 9.48 13.61 4.74
CA PRO A 20 8.39 13.87 5.67
C PRO A 20 8.70 13.25 7.04
N VAL A 21 8.22 13.89 8.10
CA VAL A 21 8.40 13.41 9.49
C VAL A 21 7.91 11.98 9.67
N SER A 22 6.80 11.62 9.01
CA SER A 22 6.26 10.25 9.01
C SER A 22 7.26 9.23 8.45
N ALA A 23 7.94 9.54 7.34
CA ALA A 23 8.98 8.66 6.79
C ALA A 23 10.19 8.57 7.72
N LEU A 24 10.61 9.69 8.33
CA LEU A 24 11.70 9.68 9.31
C LEU A 24 11.38 8.78 10.52
N VAL A 25 10.16 8.87 11.07
CA VAL A 25 9.71 8.02 12.18
C VAL A 25 9.76 6.55 11.77
N LEU A 26 9.26 6.19 10.58
CA LEU A 26 9.32 4.82 10.09
C LEU A 26 10.74 4.32 9.88
N MET A 27 11.65 5.16 9.36
CA MET A 27 13.06 4.82 9.23
C MET A 27 13.68 4.52 10.60
N ILE A 28 13.36 5.33 11.63
CA ILE A 28 13.81 5.07 13.00
C ILE A 28 13.23 3.75 13.50
N CYS A 29 11.93 3.48 13.31
CA CYS A 29 11.33 2.20 13.66
C CYS A 29 12.03 1.01 12.98
N CYS A 30 12.34 1.11 11.69
CA CYS A 30 13.07 0.09 10.95
C CYS A 30 14.44 -0.23 11.56
N LEU A 31 15.12 0.77 12.12
CA LEU A 31 16.39 0.58 12.82
C LEU A 31 16.20 -0.05 14.21
N LEU A 32 15.05 0.19 14.85
CA LEU A 32 14.75 -0.32 16.19
C LEU A 32 14.20 -1.76 16.19
N PHE A 33 13.53 -2.21 15.13
CA PHE A 33 12.90 -3.55 15.09
C PHE A 33 13.86 -4.71 15.40
N PRO A 34 15.10 -4.77 14.89
CA PRO A 34 16.01 -5.87 15.23
C PRO A 34 16.31 -5.96 16.73
N PHE A 35 16.25 -4.84 17.47
CA PHE A 35 16.53 -4.80 18.91
C PHE A 35 15.42 -5.44 19.76
N LEU A 36 14.23 -5.71 19.21
CA LEU A 36 13.16 -6.43 19.91
C LEU A 36 13.64 -7.81 20.41
N GLN A 37 14.51 -8.45 19.63
CA GLN A 37 15.16 -9.71 19.99
C GLN A 37 16.10 -9.53 21.19
N SER A 38 16.93 -8.50 21.15
CA SER A 38 17.96 -8.24 22.17
C SER A 38 17.38 -7.92 23.55
N ILE A 39 16.18 -7.33 23.60
CA ILE A 39 15.47 -7.05 24.86
C ILE A 39 14.56 -8.19 25.31
N SER A 40 14.61 -9.35 24.63
CA SER A 40 13.73 -10.48 24.90
C SER A 40 12.25 -10.09 24.88
N PHE A 41 11.83 -9.33 23.87
CA PHE A 41 10.45 -8.85 23.75
C PHE A 41 9.48 -10.05 23.82
N PRO A 42 8.42 -9.99 24.64
CA PRO A 42 7.59 -11.16 24.89
C PRO A 42 6.77 -11.54 23.64
N LEU A 43 6.92 -12.78 23.19
CA LEU A 43 6.18 -13.32 22.04
C LEU A 43 4.80 -13.87 22.42
N PHE A 44 4.60 -14.18 23.71
CA PHE A 44 3.36 -14.73 24.27
C PHE A 44 2.76 -15.87 23.42
N ASP A 45 3.56 -16.90 23.15
CA ASP A 45 3.18 -18.05 22.32
C ASP A 45 2.58 -17.68 20.94
N GLY A 46 3.08 -16.59 20.34
CA GLY A 46 2.65 -16.10 19.03
C GLY A 46 1.55 -15.03 19.07
N MET A 47 0.93 -14.76 20.23
CA MET A 47 -0.11 -13.73 20.34
C MET A 47 0.38 -12.33 19.94
N THR A 48 1.65 -12.02 20.20
CA THR A 48 2.25 -10.75 19.76
C THR A 48 2.25 -10.62 18.24
N VAL A 49 2.59 -11.69 17.53
CA VAL A 49 2.63 -11.72 16.06
C VAL A 49 1.22 -11.50 15.51
N THR A 50 0.24 -12.28 16.00
CA THR A 50 -1.17 -12.12 15.60
C THR A 50 -1.73 -10.73 15.89
N ALA A 51 -1.30 -10.08 16.99
CA ALA A 51 -1.69 -8.70 17.28
C ALA A 51 -1.12 -7.72 16.26
N VAL A 52 0.14 -7.91 15.85
CA VAL A 52 0.78 -7.10 14.79
C VAL A 52 0.04 -7.26 13.45
N GLU A 53 -0.20 -8.50 13.01
CA GLU A 53 -0.96 -8.82 11.80
C GLU A 53 -2.36 -8.16 11.83
N SER A 54 -3.04 -8.22 12.98
CA SER A 54 -4.36 -7.62 13.16
C SER A 54 -4.33 -6.10 13.01
N VAL A 55 -3.31 -5.44 13.58
CA VAL A 55 -3.12 -3.99 13.42
C VAL A 55 -2.85 -3.63 11.96
N GLN A 56 -2.05 -4.42 11.25
CA GLN A 56 -1.76 -4.22 9.83
C GLN A 56 -3.00 -4.38 8.95
N ALA A 57 -3.79 -5.43 9.19
CA ALA A 57 -5.06 -5.64 8.51
C ALA A 57 -6.02 -4.46 8.74
N LEU A 58 -6.13 -3.97 9.98
CA LEU A 58 -6.94 -2.80 10.31
C LEU A 58 -6.44 -1.53 9.61
N LEU A 59 -5.11 -1.33 9.51
CA LEU A 59 -4.53 -0.22 8.76
C LEU A 59 -4.86 -0.29 7.27
N LEU A 60 -4.73 -1.46 6.64
CA LEU A 60 -5.06 -1.67 5.23
C LEU A 60 -6.54 -1.40 4.95
N LEU A 61 -7.43 -1.92 5.82
CA LEU A 61 -8.86 -1.64 5.74
C LEU A 61 -9.14 -0.14 5.90
N PHE A 62 -8.52 0.50 6.91
CA PHE A 62 -8.64 1.93 7.14
C PHE A 62 -8.18 2.73 5.92
N PHE A 63 -7.04 2.42 5.30
CA PHE A 63 -6.57 3.13 4.10
C PHE A 63 -7.51 2.95 2.91
N GLY A 64 -8.09 1.78 2.71
CA GLY A 64 -9.11 1.56 1.68
C GLY A 64 -10.35 2.43 1.90
N VAL A 65 -10.92 2.39 3.12
CA VAL A 65 -12.09 3.19 3.51
C VAL A 65 -11.78 4.68 3.41
N PHE A 66 -10.67 5.12 4.01
CA PHE A 66 -10.21 6.50 3.99
C PHE A 66 -10.05 6.99 2.55
N SER A 67 -9.34 6.25 1.69
CA SER A 67 -9.14 6.64 0.29
C SER A 67 -10.46 6.85 -0.44
N PHE A 68 -11.43 5.95 -0.25
CA PHE A 68 -12.73 6.04 -0.91
C PHE A 68 -13.53 7.27 -0.45
N PHE A 69 -13.65 7.49 0.86
CA PHE A 69 -14.46 8.59 1.40
C PHE A 69 -13.78 9.95 1.30
N TYR A 70 -12.45 10.00 1.44
CA TYR A 70 -11.68 11.23 1.34
C TYR A 70 -11.71 11.81 -0.08
N LEU A 71 -11.63 10.94 -1.09
CA LEU A 71 -11.59 11.35 -2.50
C LEU A 71 -12.98 11.44 -3.14
N ARG A 72 -13.93 10.60 -2.72
CA ARG A 72 -15.24 10.46 -3.38
C ARG A 72 -15.11 10.16 -4.87
N PRO A 73 -14.45 9.06 -5.27
CA PRO A 73 -14.11 8.81 -6.68
C PRO A 73 -15.32 8.74 -7.61
N LEU A 74 -16.53 8.48 -7.08
CA LEU A 74 -17.76 8.43 -7.86
C LEU A 74 -18.20 9.79 -8.42
N GLU A 75 -17.72 10.88 -7.82
CA GLU A 75 -17.99 12.28 -8.22
C GLU A 75 -16.96 12.80 -9.25
N MET A 76 -15.91 12.02 -9.54
CA MET A 76 -14.83 12.42 -10.43
C MET A 76 -15.08 12.07 -11.90
N GLU A 77 -14.36 12.75 -12.80
CA GLU A 77 -14.25 12.37 -14.22
C GLU A 77 -13.70 10.95 -14.41
N ASP A 78 -14.06 10.31 -15.52
CA ASP A 78 -13.87 8.87 -15.76
C ASP A 78 -12.42 8.37 -15.55
N GLY A 79 -11.41 9.15 -15.91
CA GLY A 79 -10.00 8.80 -15.70
C GLY A 79 -9.64 8.69 -14.22
N LYS A 80 -9.82 9.80 -13.47
CA LYS A 80 -9.52 9.88 -12.04
C LYS A 80 -10.40 8.94 -11.21
N LYS A 81 -11.69 8.85 -11.55
CA LYS A 81 -12.64 7.91 -10.95
C LYS A 81 -12.13 6.48 -11.02
N GLN A 82 -11.77 6.01 -12.22
CA GLN A 82 -11.28 4.65 -12.40
C GLN A 82 -9.94 4.42 -11.71
N PHE A 83 -9.04 5.41 -11.72
CA PHE A 83 -7.77 5.32 -11.00
C PHE A 83 -7.97 5.13 -9.49
N TRP A 84 -8.83 5.92 -8.87
CA TRP A 84 -9.03 5.85 -7.43
C TRP A 84 -9.89 4.65 -7.00
N LEU A 85 -10.86 4.22 -7.81
CA LEU A 85 -11.54 2.93 -7.58
C LEU A 85 -10.58 1.75 -7.70
N TRP A 86 -9.64 1.80 -8.65
CA TRP A 86 -8.60 0.78 -8.80
C TRP A 86 -7.62 0.78 -7.63
N ALA A 87 -7.23 1.96 -7.13
CA ALA A 87 -6.39 2.09 -5.93
C ALA A 87 -7.11 1.58 -4.67
N VAL A 88 -8.41 1.86 -4.50
CA VAL A 88 -9.24 1.29 -3.42
C VAL A 88 -9.32 -0.23 -3.54
N ALA A 89 -9.46 -0.78 -4.75
CA ALA A 89 -9.43 -2.22 -4.98
C ALA A 89 -8.10 -2.85 -4.57
N TRP A 90 -6.96 -2.17 -4.79
CA TRP A 90 -5.67 -2.59 -4.27
C TRP A 90 -5.62 -2.65 -2.75
N TRP A 91 -6.15 -1.64 -2.04
CA TRP A 91 -6.20 -1.67 -0.58
C TRP A 91 -7.03 -2.84 -0.06
N ILE A 92 -8.18 -3.09 -0.66
CA ILE A 92 -9.05 -4.22 -0.29
C ILE A 92 -8.38 -5.56 -0.61
N LEU A 93 -7.65 -5.67 -1.72
CA LEU A 93 -6.89 -6.86 -2.08
C LEU A 93 -5.78 -7.14 -1.04
N LEU A 94 -5.00 -6.12 -0.68
CA LEU A 94 -3.92 -6.25 0.31
C LEU A 94 -4.48 -6.62 1.68
N PHE A 95 -5.58 -5.99 2.11
CA PHE A 95 -6.31 -6.37 3.31
C PHE A 95 -6.77 -7.83 3.25
N GLY A 96 -7.41 -8.24 2.13
CA GLY A 96 -7.85 -9.61 1.95
C GLY A 96 -6.69 -10.60 2.05
N ARG A 97 -5.53 -10.28 1.49
CA ARG A 97 -4.31 -11.09 1.62
C ARG A 97 -3.83 -11.16 3.07
N SER A 98 -3.78 -10.04 3.78
CA SER A 98 -3.26 -9.98 5.16
C SER A 98 -4.09 -10.81 6.15
N ILE A 99 -5.36 -11.06 5.86
CA ILE A 99 -6.24 -11.93 6.67
C ILE A 99 -6.44 -13.33 6.05
N SER A 100 -5.57 -13.75 5.14
CA SER A 100 -5.68 -15.04 4.42
C SER A 100 -7.05 -15.27 3.76
N TRP A 101 -7.66 -14.20 3.24
CA TRP A 101 -9.01 -14.18 2.67
C TRP A 101 -10.12 -14.61 3.65
N GLY A 102 -9.85 -14.59 4.95
CA GLY A 102 -10.74 -15.06 6.01
C GLY A 102 -10.55 -16.53 6.39
N ARG A 103 -9.67 -17.28 5.71
CA ARG A 103 -9.49 -18.73 5.92
C ARG A 103 -9.17 -19.08 7.37
N ASP A 104 -8.30 -18.30 7.99
CA ASP A 104 -7.78 -18.62 9.31
C ASP A 104 -8.82 -18.36 10.43
N TYR A 105 -9.86 -17.56 10.13
CA TYR A 105 -10.99 -17.29 11.03
C TYR A 105 -12.15 -18.28 10.89
N PHE A 106 -12.26 -18.94 9.74
CA PHE A 106 -13.36 -19.86 9.42
C PHE A 106 -12.80 -21.22 8.96
N PRO A 107 -12.10 -21.97 9.85
CA PRO A 107 -11.40 -23.19 9.49
C PRO A 107 -12.33 -24.32 9.00
N ASP A 108 -13.59 -24.31 9.43
CA ASP A 108 -14.60 -25.30 9.08
C ASP A 108 -15.18 -25.09 7.66
N VAL A 109 -14.94 -23.92 7.05
CA VAL A 109 -15.46 -23.61 5.72
C VAL A 109 -14.55 -24.22 4.64
N PRO A 110 -15.12 -24.88 3.60
CA PRO A 110 -14.31 -25.49 2.56
C PRO A 110 -13.41 -24.49 1.82
N LYS A 111 -12.15 -24.90 1.59
CA LYS A 111 -11.13 -24.11 0.87
C LYS A 111 -11.58 -23.46 -0.46
N PRO A 112 -12.45 -24.08 -1.29
CA PRO A 112 -12.94 -23.44 -2.51
C PRO A 112 -13.62 -22.09 -2.31
N TYR A 113 -14.29 -21.86 -1.17
CA TYR A 113 -14.96 -20.57 -0.89
C TYR A 113 -13.94 -19.43 -0.81
N PHE A 114 -12.84 -19.60 -0.08
CA PHE A 114 -11.79 -18.59 0.04
C PHE A 114 -11.08 -18.32 -1.30
N ARG A 115 -10.94 -19.35 -2.15
CA ARG A 115 -10.43 -19.16 -3.51
C ARG A 115 -11.36 -18.28 -4.34
N MET A 116 -12.68 -18.52 -4.24
CA MET A 116 -13.66 -17.67 -4.93
C MET A 116 -13.58 -16.21 -4.43
N ILE A 117 -13.48 -16.00 -3.11
CA ILE A 117 -13.30 -14.66 -2.52
C ILE A 117 -12.05 -13.99 -3.10
N SER A 118 -10.90 -14.68 -3.12
CA SER A 118 -9.67 -14.14 -3.69
C SER A 118 -9.82 -13.76 -5.17
N ILE A 119 -10.54 -14.57 -5.96
CA ILE A 119 -10.79 -14.28 -7.38
C ILE A 119 -11.61 -13.00 -7.51
N PHE A 120 -12.67 -12.85 -6.72
CA PHE A 120 -13.51 -11.64 -6.76
C PHE A 120 -12.78 -10.38 -6.31
N LEU A 121 -11.81 -10.48 -5.40
CA LEU A 121 -11.01 -9.34 -4.95
C LEU A 121 -9.86 -9.00 -5.91
N ILE A 122 -9.26 -10.01 -6.55
CA ILE A 122 -8.19 -9.83 -7.54
C ILE A 122 -8.76 -9.32 -8.88
N ALA A 123 -9.95 -9.78 -9.27
CA ALA A 123 -10.56 -9.47 -10.55
C ALA A 123 -10.64 -7.95 -10.85
N PRO A 124 -11.15 -7.07 -9.97
CA PRO A 124 -11.17 -5.63 -10.22
C PRO A 124 -9.78 -5.05 -10.51
N VAL A 125 -8.77 -5.46 -9.74
CA VAL A 125 -7.39 -4.98 -9.91
C VAL A 125 -6.83 -5.36 -11.29
N VAL A 126 -7.13 -6.56 -11.78
CA VAL A 126 -6.65 -7.05 -13.08
C VAL A 126 -7.49 -6.51 -14.24
N PHE A 127 -8.81 -6.64 -14.18
CA PHE A 127 -9.69 -6.30 -15.30
C PHE A 127 -9.78 -4.80 -15.56
N MET A 128 -9.70 -3.97 -14.52
CA MET A 128 -9.74 -2.52 -14.72
C MET A 128 -8.54 -2.02 -15.53
N LEU A 129 -7.39 -2.71 -15.50
CA LEU A 129 -6.21 -2.36 -16.32
C LEU A 129 -6.46 -2.47 -17.83
N PHE A 130 -7.49 -3.19 -18.28
CA PHE A 130 -7.86 -3.19 -19.69
C PHE A 130 -8.50 -1.86 -20.12
N SER A 131 -9.05 -1.08 -19.18
CA SER A 131 -9.63 0.22 -19.48
C SER A 131 -8.57 1.19 -20.04
N PRO A 132 -8.83 1.84 -21.19
CA PRO A 132 -7.93 2.86 -21.70
C PRO A 132 -7.86 4.08 -20.78
N HIS A 133 -8.99 4.47 -20.17
CA HIS A 133 -9.05 5.63 -19.26
C HIS A 133 -8.14 5.45 -18.05
N LEU A 134 -8.20 4.28 -17.40
CA LEU A 134 -7.30 3.96 -16.28
C LEU A 134 -5.83 4.00 -16.70
N ARG A 135 -5.47 3.33 -17.81
CA ARG A 135 -4.08 3.29 -18.27
C ARG A 135 -3.55 4.67 -18.63
N HIS A 136 -4.38 5.51 -19.24
CA HIS A 136 -4.03 6.90 -19.53
C HIS A 136 -3.82 7.69 -18.24
N GLU A 137 -4.68 7.53 -17.23
CA GLU A 137 -4.53 8.21 -15.95
C GLU A 137 -3.28 7.76 -15.19
N ILE A 138 -2.99 6.45 -15.16
CA ILE A 138 -1.74 5.91 -14.58
C ILE A 138 -0.52 6.53 -15.27
N ALA A 139 -0.51 6.51 -16.61
CA ALA A 139 0.60 7.06 -17.37
C ALA A 139 0.73 8.59 -17.20
N HIS A 140 -0.40 9.29 -17.05
CA HIS A 140 -0.43 10.71 -16.76
C HIS A 140 0.18 11.00 -15.38
N LYS A 141 -0.30 10.36 -14.32
CA LYS A 141 0.19 10.54 -12.95
C LYS A 141 1.67 10.21 -12.81
N LEU A 142 2.14 9.10 -13.41
CA LEU A 142 3.56 8.76 -13.41
C LEU A 142 4.43 9.85 -14.06
N LYS A 143 3.90 10.60 -15.03
CA LYS A 143 4.65 11.68 -15.70
C LYS A 143 4.58 13.01 -14.97
N THR A 144 3.45 13.32 -14.36
CA THR A 144 3.18 14.66 -13.83
C THR A 144 3.47 14.78 -12.34
N MET A 145 3.25 13.71 -11.57
CA MET A 145 3.44 13.70 -10.14
C MET A 145 4.89 13.45 -9.76
N SER A 146 5.36 14.17 -8.75
CA SER A 146 6.66 13.91 -8.13
C SER A 146 6.54 12.71 -7.20
N LEU A 147 7.34 11.68 -7.42
CA LEU A 147 7.37 10.49 -6.58
C LEU A 147 8.14 10.78 -5.28
N PRO A 148 7.53 10.62 -4.10
CA PRO A 148 8.23 10.75 -2.83
C PRO A 148 9.27 9.64 -2.65
N VAL A 149 10.54 9.98 -2.82
CA VAL A 149 11.64 9.00 -2.87
C VAL A 149 11.76 8.22 -1.57
N TRP A 150 11.61 8.89 -0.42
CA TRP A 150 11.73 8.25 0.88
C TRP A 150 10.61 7.24 1.16
N ALA A 151 9.39 7.53 0.73
CA ALA A 151 8.28 6.57 0.84
C ALA A 151 8.51 5.37 -0.08
N LEU A 152 9.03 5.59 -1.30
CA LEU A 152 9.40 4.49 -2.21
C LEU A 152 10.50 3.61 -1.62
N ILE A 153 11.54 4.22 -1.05
CA ILE A 153 12.62 3.47 -0.37
C ILE A 153 12.05 2.64 0.78
N LEU A 154 11.18 3.21 1.61
CA LEU A 154 10.54 2.47 2.71
C LEU A 154 9.72 1.27 2.22
N VAL A 155 8.96 1.44 1.14
CA VAL A 155 8.19 0.35 0.51
C VAL A 155 9.09 -0.78 0.05
N LEU A 156 10.12 -0.44 -0.73
CA LEU A 156 11.04 -1.43 -1.28
C LEU A 156 11.87 -2.09 -0.17
N PHE A 157 12.28 -1.32 0.83
CA PHE A 157 13.05 -1.80 1.95
C PHE A 157 12.23 -2.75 2.84
N GLY A 158 11.01 -2.38 3.23
CA GLY A 158 10.12 -3.23 4.01
C GLY A 158 9.85 -4.56 3.31
N LEU A 159 9.47 -4.50 2.02
CA LEU A 159 9.25 -5.69 1.20
C LEU A 159 10.50 -6.57 1.11
N PHE A 160 11.67 -5.97 0.88
CA PHE A 160 12.93 -6.71 0.77
C PHE A 160 13.33 -7.39 2.08
N VAL A 161 13.20 -6.70 3.21
CA VAL A 161 13.59 -7.27 4.51
C VAL A 161 12.61 -8.35 4.95
N SER A 162 11.30 -8.12 4.82
CA SER A 162 10.27 -9.13 5.10
C SER A 162 10.50 -10.41 4.28
N ASP A 163 10.66 -10.32 2.95
CA ASP A 163 10.97 -11.46 2.07
C ASP A 163 12.30 -12.16 2.40
N THR A 164 13.31 -11.38 2.81
CA THR A 164 14.62 -11.92 3.21
C THR A 164 14.52 -12.74 4.50
N VAL A 165 13.72 -12.28 5.47
CA VAL A 165 13.50 -12.94 6.76
C VAL A 165 12.62 -14.18 6.59
N GLU A 166 11.50 -14.06 5.86
CA GLU A 166 10.56 -15.15 5.54
C GLU A 166 11.30 -16.36 4.95
N HIS A 167 12.12 -16.12 3.93
CA HIS A 167 12.88 -17.15 3.24
C HIS A 167 14.25 -17.46 3.84
N SER A 168 14.59 -16.84 4.99
CA SER A 168 15.85 -17.07 5.72
C SER A 168 17.09 -17.01 4.81
N ARG A 169 17.11 -16.01 3.92
CA ARG A 169 18.20 -15.83 2.95
C ARG A 169 19.47 -15.39 3.64
N VAL A 170 20.61 -15.41 2.94
CA VAL A 170 21.92 -15.06 3.51
C VAL A 170 21.93 -13.72 4.23
N LEU A 171 21.14 -12.71 3.84
CA LEU A 171 21.10 -11.42 4.52
C LEU A 171 20.21 -11.38 5.77
N SER A 172 19.48 -12.45 6.09
CA SER A 172 18.56 -12.48 7.23
C SER A 172 19.30 -12.31 8.55
N PHE A 173 20.56 -12.75 8.68
CA PHE A 173 21.34 -12.62 9.93
C PHE A 173 21.54 -11.16 10.37
N VAL A 174 21.41 -10.18 9.47
CA VAL A 174 21.54 -8.75 9.80
C VAL A 174 20.34 -8.28 10.63
N PHE A 175 19.17 -8.88 10.40
CA PHE A 175 17.90 -8.47 11.00
C PHE A 175 17.40 -9.49 12.03
N LEU A 176 17.72 -10.76 11.84
CA LEU A 176 17.29 -11.92 12.62
C LEU A 176 18.51 -12.60 13.25
N HIS A 177 18.65 -12.45 14.56
CA HIS A 177 19.70 -13.08 15.37
C HIS A 177 19.16 -14.24 16.21
N ASP A 178 17.86 -14.27 16.48
CA ASP A 178 17.16 -15.35 17.18
C ASP A 178 15.97 -15.84 16.34
N VAL A 179 15.98 -17.13 15.99
CA VAL A 179 14.97 -17.77 15.14
C VAL A 179 13.57 -17.74 15.78
N ALA A 180 13.47 -17.67 17.11
CA ALA A 180 12.18 -17.56 17.79
C ALA A 180 11.41 -16.29 17.40
N TYR A 181 12.11 -15.25 16.96
CA TYR A 181 11.53 -13.96 16.57
C TYR A 181 11.28 -13.84 15.07
N LYS A 182 11.52 -14.89 14.28
CA LYS A 182 11.41 -14.85 12.82
C LYS A 182 10.10 -14.22 12.36
N ASP A 183 8.98 -14.78 12.82
CA ASP A 183 7.64 -14.35 12.41
C ASP A 183 7.39 -12.90 12.86
N LEU A 184 7.77 -12.54 14.10
CA LEU A 184 7.61 -11.15 14.56
C LEU A 184 8.40 -10.16 13.71
N ILE A 185 9.64 -10.49 13.35
CA ILE A 185 10.51 -9.62 12.56
C ILE A 185 9.97 -9.48 11.13
N GLU A 186 9.54 -10.59 10.53
CA GLU A 186 8.87 -10.60 9.23
C GLU A 186 7.67 -9.63 9.24
N GLU A 187 6.78 -9.79 10.22
CA GLU A 187 5.58 -8.98 10.34
C GLU A 187 5.89 -7.50 10.56
N VAL A 188 6.78 -7.12 11.50
CA VAL A 188 7.04 -5.69 11.76
C VAL A 188 7.64 -4.96 10.55
N TYR A 189 8.37 -5.67 9.67
CA TYR A 189 8.90 -5.11 8.42
C TYR A 189 7.84 -4.97 7.30
N GLU A 190 6.63 -5.49 7.47
CA GLU A 190 5.50 -5.15 6.61
C GLU A 190 4.92 -3.74 6.89
N PHE A 191 5.12 -3.16 8.09
CA PHE A 191 4.65 -1.79 8.37
C PHE A 191 5.25 -0.72 7.44
N PRO A 192 6.58 -0.68 7.19
CA PRO A 192 7.17 0.21 6.20
C PRO A 192 6.58 0.05 4.80
N LEU A 193 6.22 -1.18 4.39
CA LEU A 193 5.53 -1.45 3.14
C LEU A 193 4.13 -0.81 3.14
N ILE A 194 3.29 -1.14 4.12
CA ILE A 194 1.90 -0.71 4.19
C ILE A 194 1.79 0.82 4.32
N ILE A 195 2.52 1.40 5.28
CA ILE A 195 2.47 2.85 5.53
C ILE A 195 3.21 3.60 4.43
N GLY A 196 4.31 3.04 3.90
CA GLY A 196 5.02 3.61 2.77
C GLY A 196 4.15 3.73 1.51
N LEU A 197 3.34 2.71 1.20
CA LEU A 197 2.36 2.76 0.11
C LEU A 197 1.34 3.89 0.34
N PHE A 198 0.88 4.06 1.58
CA PHE A 198 -0.03 5.16 1.90
C PHE A 198 0.66 6.52 1.71
N LEU A 199 1.90 6.69 2.19
CA LEU A 199 2.69 7.91 2.00
C LEU A 199 2.99 8.21 0.53
N LEU A 200 3.09 7.20 -0.34
CA LEU A 200 3.18 7.39 -1.79
C LEU A 200 1.86 7.88 -2.38
N SER A 201 0.73 7.31 -1.92
CA SER A 201 -0.59 7.63 -2.43
C SER A 201 -1.12 8.98 -1.94
N TYR A 202 -0.80 9.38 -0.72
CA TYR A 202 -1.40 10.53 -0.05
C TYR A 202 -1.15 11.88 -0.76
N PRO A 203 0.07 12.20 -1.24
CA PRO A 203 0.27 13.41 -2.05
C PRO A 203 -0.55 13.41 -3.34
N MET A 204 -0.79 12.24 -3.93
CA MET A 204 -1.66 12.10 -5.09
C MET A 204 -3.12 12.38 -4.71
N MET A 205 -3.55 11.90 -3.53
CA MET A 205 -4.89 12.17 -3.00
C MET A 205 -5.11 13.67 -2.77
N LEU A 206 -4.13 14.36 -2.21
CA LEU A 206 -4.21 15.81 -1.97
C LEU A 206 -4.39 16.60 -3.27
N GLN A 207 -3.77 16.16 -4.36
CA GLN A 207 -3.87 16.83 -5.66
C GLN A 207 -5.21 16.58 -6.38
N ASP A 208 -5.82 15.42 -6.15
CA ASP A 208 -7.06 15.01 -6.81
C ASP A 208 -8.32 15.20 -5.97
N ARG A 209 -8.17 15.60 -4.71
CA ARG A 209 -9.29 15.82 -3.81
C ARG A 209 -10.29 16.77 -4.45
N VAL A 210 -11.56 16.38 -4.43
CA VAL A 210 -12.66 17.24 -4.83
C VAL A 210 -12.84 18.28 -3.72
N ASP A 211 -12.55 19.55 -4.02
CA ASP A 211 -12.73 20.66 -3.08
C ASP A 211 -14.21 21.06 -3.01
N VAL A 212 -14.92 20.48 -2.03
CA VAL A 212 -16.35 20.73 -1.74
C VAL A 212 -16.67 22.24 -1.62
N THR A 213 -15.72 23.03 -1.13
CA THR A 213 -15.89 24.48 -0.94
C THR A 213 -16.00 25.30 -2.22
N ALA A 214 -15.45 24.85 -3.36
CA ALA A 214 -15.53 25.63 -4.60
C ALA A 214 -16.93 25.54 -5.22
N ASP A 215 -17.51 24.33 -5.24
CA ASP A 215 -18.84 24.11 -5.82
C ASP A 215 -19.96 24.66 -4.91
N GLU A 216 -19.88 24.48 -3.58
CA GLU A 216 -20.89 25.02 -2.66
C GLU A 216 -20.93 26.56 -2.64
N LEU A 217 -19.78 27.23 -2.81
CA LEU A 217 -19.72 28.68 -2.93
C LEU A 217 -20.23 29.18 -4.28
N GLN A 218 -20.17 28.37 -5.34
CA GLN A 218 -20.74 28.74 -6.63
C GLN A 218 -22.28 28.69 -6.60
N TYR A 219 -22.85 27.69 -5.93
CA TYR A 219 -24.31 27.55 -5.79
C TYR A 219 -24.96 28.48 -4.75
N GLN A 220 -24.19 29.06 -3.83
CA GLN A 220 -24.72 30.09 -2.91
C GLN A 220 -24.69 31.51 -3.49
N ASN A 221 -24.03 31.72 -4.63
CA ASN A 221 -23.91 33.03 -5.29
C ASN A 221 -24.74 33.16 -6.58
N GLU A 222 -25.60 32.18 -6.88
CA GLU A 222 -26.66 32.22 -7.92
C GLU A 222 -28.05 32.36 -7.29
#